data_AF-A0A7C2PG76-F1
#
_entry.id   AF-A0A7C2PG76-F1
#
_cell.length_a   1.000
_cell.length_b   1.000
_cell.length_c   1.000
_cell.angle_alpha   90.00
_cell.angle_beta   90.00
_cell.angle_gamma   90.00
#
_symmetry.space_group_name_H-M   'P 1'
#
loop_
_entity.id
_entity.type
_entity.pdbx_description
1 polymer ?
#
loop_
_entity_poly.entity_id
_entity_poly.type
_entity_poly.pdbx_seq_one_letter_code
_entity_poly.pdbx_strand_id
1 'polypeptide(L)'
;MNIAAGVLILVVAIVFNLFGGFAYMAGGALGSGLSSLSKETMKESMKKQGQPMSAEGKKTMEKGLSIVKNAGSGLLVFGVFLLVLCGLEIGAGVVLFMKKAKMFIMVVGGLEIIADIVGGFLVTFGIASIIGLAAGILAIIAAVMLQPKIAETQST
;
A
#
# COMPACT_ATOMS: atom_id res chain seq x y z
N MET A 1 12.24 23.82 1.91
CA MET A 1 11.74 22.53 2.45
C MET A 1 10.66 21.90 1.58
N ASN A 2 9.66 22.66 1.13
CA ASN A 2 8.52 22.13 0.36
C ASN A 2 8.92 21.41 -0.94
N ILE A 3 9.95 21.88 -1.64
CA ILE A 3 10.46 21.21 -2.84
C ILE A 3 11.09 19.85 -2.48
N ALA A 4 11.89 19.77 -1.42
CA ALA A 4 12.49 18.52 -0.98
C ALA A 4 11.42 17.51 -0.50
N ALA A 5 10.44 17.97 0.29
CA ALA A 5 9.31 17.14 0.73
C ALA A 5 8.45 16.67 -0.46
N GLY A 6 8.18 17.56 -1.43
CA GLY A 6 7.42 17.24 -2.64
C GLY A 6 8.15 16.25 -3.55
N VAL A 7 9.46 16.38 -3.71
CA VAL A 7 10.26 15.39 -4.46
C VAL A 7 10.28 14.05 -3.74
N LEU A 8 10.48 14.05 -2.41
CA LEU A 8 10.57 12.82 -1.63
C LEU A 8 9.24 12.04 -1.64
N ILE A 9 8.09 12.71 -1.46
CA ILE A 9 6.78 12.05 -1.50
C ILE A 9 6.47 11.52 -2.91
N LEU A 10 6.95 12.17 -3.97
CA LEU A 10 6.82 11.66 -5.34
C LEU A 10 7.67 10.42 -5.60
N VAL A 11 8.89 10.39 -5.06
CA VAL A 11 9.75 9.18 -5.13
C VAL A 11 9.07 8.02 -4.41
N VAL A 12 8.49 8.27 -3.23
CA VAL A 12 7.72 7.27 -2.49
C VAL A 12 6.53 6.75 -3.29
N ALA A 13 5.71 7.66 -3.81
CA ALA A 13 4.57 7.33 -4.66
C ALA A 13 4.94 6.39 -5.82
N ILE A 14 5.94 6.77 -6.60
CA ILE A 14 6.25 6.09 -7.87
C ILE A 14 7.11 4.84 -7.66
N VAL A 15 8.12 4.90 -6.78
CA VAL A 15 9.08 3.78 -6.63
C VAL A 15 8.55 2.74 -5.66
N PHE A 16 7.88 3.15 -4.58
CA PHE A 16 7.49 2.23 -3.51
C PHE A 16 6.00 1.91 -3.56
N ASN A 17 5.12 2.90 -3.65
CA ASN A 17 3.67 2.65 -3.58
C ASN A 17 3.08 2.13 -4.90
N LEU A 18 3.58 2.57 -6.06
CA LEU A 18 3.15 2.04 -7.35
C LEU A 18 3.63 0.59 -7.55
N PHE A 19 4.94 0.35 -7.47
CA PHE A 19 5.50 -1.01 -7.64
C PHE A 19 5.10 -1.94 -6.51
N GLY A 20 5.11 -1.44 -5.27
CA GLY A 20 4.59 -2.16 -4.11
C GLY A 20 3.12 -2.50 -4.30
N GLY A 21 2.28 -1.54 -4.69
CA GLY A 21 0.85 -1.76 -4.96
C GLY A 21 0.61 -2.88 -5.97
N PHE A 22 1.35 -2.89 -7.08
CA PHE A 22 1.30 -4.01 -8.03
C PHE A 22 1.83 -5.33 -7.45
N ALA A 23 2.93 -5.31 -6.71
CA ALA A 23 3.51 -6.51 -6.10
C ALA A 23 2.58 -7.13 -5.05
N TYR A 24 1.99 -6.31 -4.17
CA TYR A 24 1.01 -6.74 -3.16
C TYR A 24 -0.27 -7.23 -3.81
N MET A 25 -0.77 -6.55 -4.84
CA MET A 25 -1.95 -6.98 -5.58
C MET A 25 -1.72 -8.30 -6.32
N ALA A 26 -0.58 -8.46 -6.98
CA ALA A 26 -0.20 -9.70 -7.65
C ALA A 26 0.00 -10.85 -6.65
N GLY A 27 0.77 -10.63 -5.59
CA GLY A 27 0.96 -11.60 -4.50
C GLY A 27 -0.37 -11.97 -3.82
N GLY A 28 -1.25 -11.00 -3.63
CA GLY A 28 -2.58 -11.20 -3.08
C GLY A 28 -3.52 -11.98 -4.01
N ALA A 29 -3.48 -11.74 -5.32
CA ALA A 29 -4.25 -12.49 -6.31
C ALA A 29 -3.78 -13.95 -6.41
N LEU A 30 -2.48 -14.19 -6.32
CA LEU A 30 -1.89 -15.53 -6.27
C LEU A 30 -2.30 -16.25 -4.97
N GLY A 31 -2.15 -15.59 -3.82
CA GLY A 31 -2.47 -16.16 -2.50
C GLY A 31 -3.97 -16.39 -2.26
N SER A 32 -4.84 -15.50 -2.76
CA SER A 32 -6.30 -15.66 -2.63
C SER A 32 -6.88 -16.74 -3.55
N GLY A 33 -6.05 -17.32 -4.43
CA GLY A 33 -6.48 -18.34 -5.39
C GLY A 33 -7.34 -17.79 -6.52
N LEU A 34 -7.23 -16.48 -6.80
CA LEU A 34 -7.85 -15.83 -7.95
C LEU A 34 -7.18 -16.26 -9.28
N SER A 35 -5.98 -16.82 -9.19
CA SER A 35 -5.34 -17.54 -10.29
C SER A 35 -5.93 -18.94 -10.39
N SER A 36 -6.77 -19.17 -11.40
CA SER A 36 -7.49 -20.42 -11.69
C SER A 36 -6.61 -21.69 -11.66
N LEU A 37 -5.30 -21.54 -11.82
CA LEU A 37 -4.31 -22.62 -11.78
C LEU A 37 -4.29 -23.41 -10.47
N SER A 38 -4.39 -22.79 -9.28
CA SER A 38 -4.02 -23.52 -8.05
C SER A 38 -4.99 -24.64 -7.66
N LYS A 39 -6.30 -24.41 -7.83
CA LYS A 39 -7.32 -25.42 -7.49
C LYS A 39 -7.41 -26.53 -8.52
N GLU A 40 -7.25 -26.21 -9.79
CA GLU A 40 -7.33 -27.18 -10.88
C GLU A 40 -6.06 -28.02 -10.95
N THR A 41 -4.88 -27.40 -10.87
CA THR A 41 -3.60 -28.13 -10.84
C THR A 41 -3.43 -28.97 -9.57
N MET A 42 -3.89 -28.51 -8.39
CA MET A 42 -3.89 -29.36 -7.19
C MET A 42 -4.86 -30.54 -7.31
N LYS A 43 -6.09 -30.31 -7.81
CA LYS A 43 -7.05 -31.39 -8.03
C LYS A 43 -6.53 -32.41 -9.03
N GLU A 44 -5.87 -31.95 -10.09
CA GLU A 44 -5.30 -32.79 -11.14
C GLU A 44 -4.06 -33.57 -10.65
N SER A 45 -3.20 -32.93 -9.84
CA SER A 45 -2.04 -33.58 -9.23
C SER A 45 -2.45 -34.63 -8.19
N MET A 46 -3.49 -34.36 -7.40
CA MET A 46 -4.04 -35.33 -6.45
C MET A 46 -4.79 -36.48 -7.14
N LYS A 47 -5.45 -36.23 -8.29
CA LYS A 47 -6.00 -37.30 -9.13
C LYS A 47 -4.89 -38.20 -9.71
N LYS A 48 -3.76 -37.62 -10.13
CA LYS A 48 -2.63 -38.37 -10.71
C LYS A 48 -1.87 -39.21 -9.69
N GLN A 49 -1.84 -38.84 -8.41
CA GLN A 49 -1.12 -39.58 -7.36
C GLN A 49 -1.90 -40.76 -6.76
N GLY A 50 -3.19 -40.95 -7.09
CA GLY A 50 -3.95 -42.14 -6.70
C GLY A 50 -4.14 -42.37 -5.19
N GLN A 51 -3.64 -41.48 -4.32
CA GLN A 51 -3.81 -41.58 -2.87
C GLN A 51 -5.09 -40.85 -2.43
N PRO A 52 -6.11 -41.57 -1.91
CA PRO A 52 -7.24 -40.91 -1.28
C PRO A 52 -6.75 -40.18 -0.04
N MET A 53 -6.80 -38.85 -0.08
CA MET A 53 -6.42 -38.00 1.05
C MET A 53 -7.28 -38.35 2.27
N SER A 54 -6.64 -38.69 3.39
CA SER A 54 -7.35 -39.01 4.64
C SER A 54 -8.22 -37.81 5.09
N ALA A 55 -9.24 -38.08 5.91
CA ALA A 55 -10.10 -37.01 6.44
C ALA A 55 -9.32 -35.94 7.22
N GLU A 56 -8.24 -36.32 7.90
CA GLU A 56 -7.31 -35.40 8.57
C GLU A 56 -6.45 -34.61 7.58
N GLY A 57 -5.96 -35.26 6.51
CA GLY A 57 -5.23 -34.58 5.45
C GLY A 57 -6.07 -33.51 4.76
N LYS A 58 -7.36 -33.78 4.53
CA LYS A 58 -8.30 -32.80 3.97
C LYS A 58 -8.53 -31.62 4.92
N LYS A 59 -8.77 -31.87 6.21
CA LYS A 59 -8.97 -30.78 7.20
C LYS A 59 -7.73 -29.89 7.35
N THR A 60 -6.53 -30.46 7.38
CA THR A 60 -5.28 -29.70 7.48
C THR A 60 -5.04 -28.88 6.22
N MET A 61 -5.32 -29.46 5.05
CA MET A 61 -5.24 -28.75 3.77
C MET A 61 -6.25 -27.60 3.69
N GLU A 62 -7.50 -27.81 4.10
CA GLU A 62 -8.52 -26.76 4.12
C GLU A 62 -8.17 -25.61 5.05
N LYS A 63 -7.61 -25.91 6.24
CA LYS A 63 -7.10 -24.87 7.16
C LYS A 63 -5.92 -24.11 6.55
N GLY A 64 -4.98 -24.80 5.91
CA GLY A 64 -3.87 -24.15 5.22
C GLY A 64 -4.36 -23.24 4.09
N LEU A 65 -5.29 -23.71 3.27
CA LEU A 65 -5.89 -22.95 2.18
C LEU A 65 -6.69 -21.74 2.67
N SER A 66 -7.40 -21.84 3.79
CA SER A 66 -8.17 -20.71 4.32
C SER A 66 -7.25 -19.61 4.89
N ILE A 67 -6.17 -19.98 5.55
CA ILE A 67 -5.14 -19.03 6.02
C ILE A 67 -4.49 -18.32 4.84
N VAL A 68 -4.04 -19.09 3.83
CA VAL A 68 -3.40 -18.53 2.61
C VAL A 68 -4.38 -17.64 1.85
N LYS A 69 -5.64 -18.04 1.74
CA LYS A 69 -6.67 -17.23 1.08
C LYS A 69 -6.93 -15.91 1.81
N ASN A 70 -7.04 -15.95 3.13
CA ASN A 70 -7.31 -14.76 3.94
C ASN A 70 -6.11 -13.79 3.88
N ALA A 71 -4.88 -14.31 4.05
CA ALA A 71 -3.67 -13.52 3.87
C ALA A 71 -3.60 -12.92 2.45
N GLY A 72 -3.88 -13.72 1.42
CA GLY A 72 -3.92 -13.27 0.03
C GLY A 72 -4.93 -12.15 -0.22
N SER A 73 -6.13 -12.24 0.37
CA SER A 73 -7.13 -11.16 0.27
C SER A 73 -6.67 -9.86 0.95
N GLY A 74 -5.97 -9.97 2.08
CA GLY A 74 -5.39 -8.82 2.78
C GLY A 74 -4.31 -8.12 1.94
N LEU A 75 -3.39 -8.90 1.34
CA LEU A 75 -2.39 -8.37 0.41
C LEU A 75 -3.04 -7.70 -0.81
N LEU A 76 -4.11 -8.27 -1.36
CA LEU A 76 -4.79 -7.70 -2.52
C LEU A 76 -5.42 -6.35 -2.21
N VAL A 77 -6.17 -6.24 -1.10
CA VAL A 77 -6.79 -4.99 -0.67
C VAL A 77 -5.72 -3.94 -0.35
N PHE A 78 -4.64 -4.34 0.33
CA PHE A 78 -3.53 -3.45 0.62
C PHE A 78 -2.84 -2.96 -0.65
N GLY A 79 -2.65 -3.82 -1.65
CA GLY A 79 -2.11 -3.43 -2.95
C GLY A 79 -2.97 -2.37 -3.65
N VAL A 80 -4.29 -2.52 -3.65
CA VAL A 80 -5.21 -1.51 -4.20
C VAL A 80 -5.13 -0.20 -3.42
N PHE A 81 -5.07 -0.28 -2.09
CA PHE A 81 -4.89 0.89 -1.23
C PHE A 81 -3.62 1.66 -1.58
N LEU A 82 -2.47 1.00 -1.75
CA LEU A 82 -1.21 1.64 -2.14
C LEU A 82 -1.30 2.32 -3.52
N LEU A 83 -2.01 1.74 -4.48
CA LEU A 83 -2.22 2.37 -5.78
C LEU A 83 -3.07 3.65 -5.69
N VAL A 84 -4.11 3.64 -4.87
CA VAL A 84 -4.92 4.85 -4.60
C VAL A 84 -4.07 5.89 -3.88
N LEU A 85 -3.30 5.47 -2.86
CA LEU A 85 -2.42 6.34 -2.10
C LEU A 85 -1.35 6.97 -2.98
N CYS A 86 -0.72 6.21 -3.88
CA CYS A 86 0.21 6.71 -4.89
C CYS A 86 -0.40 7.88 -5.70
N GLY A 87 -1.64 7.75 -6.15
CA GLY A 87 -2.34 8.84 -6.85
C GLY A 87 -2.52 10.09 -5.99
N LEU A 88 -2.86 9.90 -4.71
CA LEU A 88 -3.00 11.00 -3.74
C LEU A 88 -1.66 11.67 -3.44
N GLU A 89 -0.58 10.91 -3.29
CA GLU A 89 0.78 11.40 -3.06
C GLU A 89 1.33 12.20 -4.23
N ILE A 90 1.05 11.78 -5.47
CA ILE A 90 1.37 12.57 -6.66
C ILE A 90 0.67 13.93 -6.59
N GLY A 91 -0.64 13.93 -6.28
CA GLY A 91 -1.38 15.16 -6.04
C GLY A 91 -0.76 16.00 -4.92
N ALA A 92 -0.36 15.37 -3.82
CA ALA A 92 0.21 16.04 -2.65
C ALA A 92 1.57 16.67 -2.97
N GLY A 93 2.42 15.99 -3.72
CA GLY A 93 3.69 16.51 -4.22
C GLY A 93 3.50 17.74 -5.11
N VAL A 94 2.54 17.69 -6.03
CA VAL A 94 2.20 18.84 -6.88
C VAL A 94 1.73 20.03 -6.03
N VAL A 95 0.77 19.84 -5.11
CA VAL A 95 0.27 20.95 -4.29
C VAL A 95 1.30 21.46 -3.26
N LEU A 96 2.25 20.62 -2.84
CA LEU A 96 3.41 21.02 -2.04
C LEU A 96 4.30 22.00 -2.81
N PHE A 97 4.56 21.74 -4.10
CA PHE A 97 5.28 22.67 -4.97
C PHE A 97 4.51 23.98 -5.17
N MET A 98 3.18 23.89 -5.29
CA MET A 98 2.30 25.05 -5.41
C MET A 98 2.08 25.80 -4.10
N LYS A 99 2.55 25.26 -2.96
CA LYS A 99 2.34 25.79 -1.61
C LYS A 99 0.85 25.98 -1.28
N LYS A 100 0.00 25.05 -1.69
CA LYS A 100 -1.47 25.09 -1.50
C LYS A 100 -1.98 23.82 -0.82
N ALA A 101 -3.25 23.85 -0.42
CA ALA A 101 -3.99 22.68 0.08
C ALA A 101 -3.32 21.97 1.28
N LYS A 102 -2.95 22.75 2.30
CA LYS A 102 -2.33 22.28 3.56
C LYS A 102 -3.02 21.03 4.14
N MET A 103 -4.35 21.06 4.28
CA MET A 103 -5.10 19.93 4.85
C MET A 103 -4.95 18.65 4.02
N PHE A 104 -4.97 18.76 2.70
CA PHE A 104 -4.79 17.62 1.82
C PHE A 104 -3.40 16.98 2.00
N ILE A 105 -2.34 17.80 2.02
CA ILE A 105 -0.97 17.30 2.21
C ILE A 105 -0.82 16.60 3.57
N MET A 106 -1.40 17.17 4.64
CA MET A 106 -1.33 16.55 5.97
C MET A 106 -2.05 15.20 6.02
N VAL A 107 -3.23 15.10 5.39
CA VAL A 107 -3.98 13.84 5.32
C VAL A 107 -3.20 12.79 4.54
N VAL A 108 -2.65 13.16 3.38
CA VAL A 108 -1.89 12.22 2.55
C VAL A 108 -0.60 11.78 3.25
N GLY A 109 0.14 12.71 3.87
CA GLY A 109 1.33 12.36 4.65
C GLY A 109 1.02 11.47 5.86
N GLY A 110 -0.16 11.63 6.48
CA GLY A 110 -0.63 10.73 7.54
C GLY A 110 -1.00 9.34 7.02
N LEU A 111 -1.67 9.27 5.86
CA LEU A 111 -1.99 7.99 5.20
C LEU A 111 -0.73 7.23 4.80
N GLU A 112 0.33 7.93 4.37
CA GLU A 112 1.61 7.33 4.05
C GLU A 112 2.28 6.71 5.28
N ILE A 113 2.29 7.41 6.41
CA ILE A 113 2.79 6.85 7.68
C ILE A 113 2.01 5.58 8.06
N ILE A 114 0.69 5.58 7.91
CA ILE A 114 -0.16 4.41 8.18
C ILE A 114 0.19 3.27 7.22
N ALA A 115 0.38 3.58 5.93
CA ALA A 115 0.73 2.59 4.91
C ALA A 115 2.02 1.86 5.28
N ASP A 116 3.05 2.58 5.72
CA ASP A 116 4.32 1.99 6.12
C ASP A 116 4.23 1.13 7.38
N ILE A 117 3.46 1.58 8.38
CA ILE A 117 3.22 0.78 9.58
C ILE A 117 2.54 -0.54 9.20
N VAL A 118 1.49 -0.48 8.37
CA VAL A 118 0.75 -1.67 7.92
C VAL A 118 1.64 -2.57 7.05
N GLY A 119 2.36 -2.02 6.08
CA GLY A 119 3.27 -2.75 5.20
C GLY A 119 4.39 -3.45 5.99
N GLY A 120 4.93 -2.77 7.00
CA GLY A 120 5.93 -3.32 7.91
C GLY A 120 5.44 -4.56 8.69
N PHE A 121 4.16 -4.59 9.07
CA PHE A 121 3.53 -5.78 9.68
C PHE A 121 3.25 -6.91 8.69
N LEU A 122 3.01 -6.59 7.41
CA LEU A 122 2.64 -7.59 6.41
C LEU A 122 3.84 -8.36 5.84
N VAL A 123 4.99 -7.70 5.67
CA VAL A 123 6.16 -8.33 5.03
C VAL A 123 7.36 -8.31 5.95
N THR A 124 7.93 -7.14 6.24
CA THR A 124 8.98 -6.86 7.23
C THR A 124 9.31 -5.36 7.14
N PHE A 125 9.65 -4.71 8.26
CA PHE A 125 10.14 -3.32 8.26
C PHE A 125 11.49 -3.22 7.54
N GLY A 126 11.54 -2.47 6.44
CA GLY A 126 12.74 -2.31 5.62
C GLY A 126 13.15 -0.85 5.40
N ILE A 127 14.20 -0.64 4.60
CA ILE A 127 14.67 0.71 4.23
C ILE A 127 13.55 1.50 3.53
N ALA A 128 12.73 0.83 2.71
CA ALA A 128 11.54 1.42 2.09
C ALA A 128 10.62 2.08 3.14
N SER A 129 10.35 1.37 4.24
CA SER A 129 9.50 1.86 5.33
C SER A 129 10.09 3.03 6.10
N ILE A 130 11.42 3.12 6.18
CA ILE A 130 12.08 4.29 6.80
C ILE A 130 11.93 5.51 5.89
N ILE A 131 12.08 5.31 4.57
CA ILE A 131 11.99 6.37 3.58
C ILE A 131 10.56 6.89 3.47
N GLY A 132 9.54 6.03 3.42
CA GLY A 132 8.13 6.45 3.39
C GLY A 132 7.72 7.19 4.66
N LEU A 133 8.10 6.69 5.85
CA LEU A 133 7.87 7.40 7.12
C LEU A 133 8.51 8.79 7.11
N ALA A 134 9.75 8.90 6.66
CA ALA A 134 10.43 10.19 6.54
C ALA A 134 9.71 11.11 5.54
N ALA A 135 9.23 10.58 4.41
CA ALA A 135 8.47 11.33 3.42
C ALA A 135 7.15 11.86 3.99
N GLY A 136 6.37 11.01 4.65
CA GLY A 136 5.12 11.38 5.30
C GLY A 136 5.31 12.45 6.38
N ILE A 137 6.31 12.27 7.26
CA ILE A 137 6.66 13.25 8.29
C ILE A 137 7.08 14.58 7.66
N LEU A 138 7.97 14.56 6.68
CA LEU A 138 8.45 15.79 6.03
C LEU A 138 7.34 16.51 5.25
N ALA A 139 6.41 15.77 4.65
CA ALA A 139 5.23 16.33 4.00
C ALA A 139 4.31 17.03 5.01
N ILE A 140 4.07 16.41 6.18
CA ILE A 140 3.29 17.01 7.26
C ILE A 140 3.98 18.29 7.77
N ILE A 141 5.27 18.24 8.06
CA ILE A 141 6.02 19.42 8.54
C ILE A 141 5.97 20.53 7.48
N ALA A 142 6.21 20.21 6.21
CA ALA A 142 6.12 21.18 5.11
C ALA A 142 4.73 21.80 5.00
N ALA A 143 3.67 21.00 5.18
CA ALA A 143 2.29 21.48 5.19
C ALA A 143 1.99 22.38 6.39
N VAL A 144 2.49 22.05 7.59
CA VAL A 144 2.35 22.89 8.79
C VAL A 144 2.97 24.27 8.56
N MET A 145 4.13 24.32 7.91
CA MET A 145 4.84 25.56 7.56
C MET A 145 4.21 26.37 6.43
N LEU A 146 3.17 25.86 5.76
CA LEU A 146 2.39 26.69 4.83
C LEU A 146 1.55 27.70 5.64
N GLN A 147 1.89 28.97 5.49
CA GLN A 147 1.09 30.08 6.03
C GLN A 147 -0.28 30.07 5.35
N PRO A 148 -1.39 30.20 6.09
CA PRO A 148 -2.67 30.50 5.47
C PRO A 148 -2.51 31.83 4.72
N LYS A 149 -2.93 31.89 3.46
CA LYS A 149 -3.10 33.19 2.81
C LYS A 149 -4.14 33.94 3.63
N ILE A 150 -3.69 34.88 4.46
CA ILE A 150 -4.58 35.88 5.04
C ILE A 150 -5.17 36.57 3.82
N ALA A 151 -6.47 36.38 3.61
CA ALA A 151 -7.19 37.17 2.64
C ALA A 151 -7.03 38.61 3.13
N GLU A 152 -6.19 39.39 2.45
CA GLU A 152 -6.28 40.84 2.51
C GLU A 152 -7.70 41.18 2.04
N THR A 153 -8.64 41.22 2.98
CA THR A 153 -9.88 41.95 2.83
C THR A 153 -9.45 43.38 2.57
N GLN A 154 -9.36 43.72 1.29
CA GLN A 154 -9.16 45.08 0.85
C GLN A 154 -10.33 45.89 1.40
N SER A 155 -10.02 46.71 2.40
CA SER A 155 -10.82 47.86 2.77
C SER A 155 -10.75 48.83 1.60
N THR A 156 -11.82 48.88 0.80
CA THR A 156 -12.20 50.04 0.00
C THR A 156 -13.49 50.58 0.54
#